data_AF-A0A0F2S8Y3-F1
#
_entry.id   AF-A0A0F2S8Y3-F1
#
_cell.length_a   1.000
_cell.length_b   1.000
_cell.length_c   1.000
_cell.angle_alpha   90.00
_cell.angle_beta   90.00
_cell.angle_gamma   90.00
#
_symmetry.space_group_name_H-M   'P 1'
#
loop_
_entity.id
_entity.type
_entity.pdbx_description
1 polymer ?
#
loop_
_entity_poly.entity_id
_entity_poly.type
_entity_poly.pdbx_seq_one_letter_code
_entity_poly.pdbx_strand_id
1 'polypeptide(L)' 'MKGYNYFFSGVKKILGEDDLTIANLEGTLTEATEKPDKSSQGNQAFFFKGNPHYTEILKDGSIEAVNLFPPTI' A
#
# COMPACT_ATOMS: atom_id res chain seq x y z
N MET A 1 -2.71 1.45 22.44
CA MET A 1 -2.73 1.01 21.02
C MET A 1 -1.33 1.14 20.46
N LYS A 2 -0.89 0.24 19.59
CA LYS A 2 0.40 0.42 18.88
C LYS A 2 0.20 1.34 17.66
N GLY A 3 1.18 2.20 17.36
CA GLY A 3 1.14 3.15 16.25
C GLY A 3 1.64 2.55 14.93
N TYR A 4 1.92 3.40 13.94
CA TYR A 4 2.44 3.00 12.62
C TYR A 4 3.71 2.14 12.70
N ASN A 5 4.55 2.38 13.70
CA ASN A 5 5.79 1.66 13.95
C ASN A 5 5.65 0.16 14.24
N TYR A 6 4.43 -0.34 14.43
CA TYR A 6 4.20 -1.76 14.68
C TYR A 6 4.25 -2.62 13.42
N PHE A 7 3.73 -2.12 12.28
CA PHE A 7 3.50 -2.97 11.10
C PHE A 7 4.78 -3.55 10.53
N PHE A 8 5.87 -2.77 10.52
CA PHE A 8 7.18 -3.20 10.03
C PHE A 8 8.15 -3.55 11.15
N SER A 9 7.73 -3.62 12.42
CA SER A 9 8.67 -3.73 13.55
C SER A 9 9.58 -4.97 13.49
N GLY A 10 9.15 -6.03 12.80
CA GLY A 10 9.95 -7.25 12.61
C GLY A 10 10.99 -7.19 11.48
N VAL A 11 10.88 -6.22 10.56
CA VAL A 11 11.72 -6.14 9.35
C VAL A 11 12.31 -4.74 9.11
N LYS A 12 11.93 -3.73 9.89
CA LYS A 12 12.37 -2.33 9.74
C LYS A 12 13.89 -2.17 9.74
N LYS A 13 14.61 -3.01 10.50
CA LYS A 13 16.08 -3.00 10.48
C LYS A 13 16.62 -3.39 9.09
N ILE A 14 16.04 -4.42 8.48
CA ILE A 14 16.49 -4.94 7.18
C ILE A 14 16.23 -3.90 6.08
N LEU A 15 15.02 -3.33 6.06
CA LEU A 15 14.64 -2.30 5.09
C LEU A 15 15.36 -0.96 5.35
N GLY A 16 15.65 -0.62 6.61
CA GLY A 16 16.40 0.58 6.94
C GLY A 16 17.92 0.50 6.72
N GLU A 17 18.45 -0.69 6.42
CA GLU A 17 19.86 -0.91 6.09
C GLU A 17 20.09 -1.01 4.57
N ASP A 18 19.03 -1.01 3.76
CA ASP A 18 19.15 -0.98 2.30
C ASP A 18 19.33 0.46 1.77
N ASP A 19 19.69 0.57 0.49
CA ASP A 19 19.81 1.87 -0.18
C ASP A 19 18.45 2.42 -0.65
N LEU A 20 17.52 1.51 -0.96
CA LEU A 20 16.24 1.82 -1.57
C LEU A 20 15.31 0.60 -1.58
N THR A 21 14.11 0.77 -0.99
CA THR A 21 12.99 -0.14 -1.20
C THR A 21 11.86 0.54 -1.98
N ILE A 22 11.40 -0.15 -3.03
CA ILE A 22 10.22 0.23 -3.82
C ILE A 22 9.21 -0.91 -3.75
N ALA A 23 7.95 -0.59 -3.44
CA ALA A 23 6.87 -1.58 -3.40
C ALA A 23 5.74 -1.25 -4.39
N ASN A 24 5.15 -2.29 -4.96
CA ASN A 24 3.92 -2.13 -5.72
C ASN A 24 2.72 -2.06 -4.74
N LEU A 25 1.98 -0.96 -4.73
CA LEU A 25 0.78 -0.77 -3.90
C LEU A 25 -0.43 -0.28 -4.71
N GLU A 26 -0.47 -0.61 -5.99
CA GLU A 26 -1.57 -0.25 -6.86
C GLU A 26 -2.91 -0.79 -6.32
N GLY A 27 -3.92 0.09 -6.31
CA GLY A 27 -5.32 -0.29 -6.07
C GLY A 27 -5.71 -0.56 -4.63
N THR A 28 -4.80 -0.45 -3.65
CA THR A 28 -5.12 -0.76 -2.24
C THR A 28 -5.45 0.49 -1.43
N LEU A 29 -4.68 1.57 -1.58
CA LEU A 29 -4.91 2.84 -0.88
C LEU A 29 -5.38 3.90 -1.89
N THR A 30 -6.64 4.31 -1.83
CA THR A 30 -7.24 5.20 -2.85
C THR A 30 -8.48 5.92 -2.35
N GLU A 31 -8.73 7.11 -2.90
CA GLU A 31 -10.01 7.83 -2.76
C GLU A 31 -11.01 7.49 -3.86
N ALA A 32 -10.63 6.68 -4.87
CA ALA A 32 -11.47 6.35 -6.01
C ALA A 32 -12.85 5.81 -5.57
N THR A 33 -13.91 6.41 -6.10
CA THR A 33 -15.30 5.99 -5.87
C THR A 33 -15.75 4.91 -6.85
N GLU A 34 -15.09 4.83 -8.00
CA GLU A 34 -15.36 3.83 -9.01
C GLU A 34 -14.70 2.50 -8.68
N LYS A 35 -15.40 1.41 -9.00
CA LYS A 35 -14.92 0.05 -8.77
C LYS A 35 -14.20 -0.45 -10.03
N PRO A 36 -12.97 -0.99 -9.92
CA PRO A 36 -12.24 -1.48 -11.09
C PRO A 36 -12.93 -2.71 -11.71
N ASP A 37 -12.86 -2.84 -13.03
CA ASP A 37 -13.33 -4.04 -13.72
C ASP A 37 -12.38 -5.22 -13.44
N LYS A 38 -12.91 -6.23 -12.75
CA LYS A 38 -12.23 -7.50 -12.48
C LYS A 38 -13.06 -8.70 -12.97
N SER A 39 -13.95 -8.49 -13.93
CA SER A 39 -14.85 -9.53 -14.47
C SER A 39 -14.10 -10.77 -14.98
N SER A 40 -12.91 -10.58 -15.54
CA SER A 40 -12.02 -11.66 -15.99
C SER A 40 -11.53 -12.60 -14.87
N GLN A 41 -11.62 -12.18 -13.61
CA GLN A 41 -11.18 -12.96 -12.44
C GLN A 41 -12.30 -13.84 -11.87
N GLY A 42 -13.53 -13.76 -12.39
CA GLY A 42 -14.67 -14.54 -11.92
C GLY A 42 -14.87 -14.45 -10.40
N ASN A 43 -15.04 -15.60 -9.74
CA ASN A 43 -15.24 -15.69 -8.28
C ASN A 43 -13.97 -15.41 -7.46
N GLN A 44 -12.84 -15.08 -8.08
CA GLN A 44 -11.57 -14.76 -7.43
C GLN A 44 -11.35 -13.25 -7.29
N ALA A 45 -12.32 -12.42 -7.70
CA ALA A 45 -12.20 -10.98 -7.63
C ALA A 45 -12.31 -10.47 -6.19
N PHE A 46 -11.19 -9.99 -5.63
CA PHE A 46 -11.14 -9.28 -4.34
C PHE A 46 -10.94 -7.78 -4.54
N PHE A 47 -11.61 -6.99 -3.70
CA PHE A 47 -11.53 -5.54 -3.72
C PHE A 47 -11.00 -5.07 -2.38
N PHE A 48 -9.87 -4.39 -2.39
CA PHE A 48 -9.24 -3.80 -1.22
C PHE A 48 -9.32 -2.28 -1.39
N LYS A 49 -9.79 -1.58 -0.35
CA LYS A 49 -9.77 -0.11 -0.30
C LYS A 49 -9.40 0.34 1.11
N GLY A 50 -8.32 1.09 1.21
CA GLY A 50 -7.86 1.75 2.43
C GLY A 50 -7.67 3.24 2.19
N ASN A 51 -7.70 4.01 3.27
CA ASN A 51 -7.45 5.44 3.21
C ASN A 51 -5.96 5.70 2.84
N PRO A 52 -5.66 6.58 1.87
CA PRO A 52 -4.29 6.96 1.51
C PRO A 52 -3.43 7.44 2.68
N HIS A 53 -4.02 7.99 3.73
CA HIS A 53 -3.29 8.37 4.95
C HIS A 53 -2.48 7.21 5.57
N TYR A 54 -2.84 5.96 5.30
CA TYR A 54 -2.07 4.80 5.75
C TYR A 54 -0.71 4.63 5.06
N THR A 55 -0.37 5.44 4.05
CA THR A 55 1.00 5.48 3.51
C THR A 55 2.05 5.86 4.56
N GLU A 56 1.66 6.54 5.65
CA GLU A 56 2.56 6.81 6.79
C GLU A 56 3.10 5.53 7.43
N ILE A 57 2.36 4.41 7.34
CA ILE A 57 2.84 3.09 7.79
C ILE A 57 4.04 2.62 6.97
N LEU A 58 4.00 2.85 5.66
CA LEU A 58 5.06 2.45 4.71
C LEU A 58 6.31 3.30 4.94
N LYS A 59 6.11 4.61 5.09
CA LYS A 59 7.18 5.55 5.39
C LYS A 59 7.87 5.22 6.71
N ASP A 60 7.11 4.90 7.77
CA ASP A 60 7.72 4.45 9.03
C ASP A 60 8.44 3.10 8.88
N GLY A 61 8.04 2.27 7.92
CA GLY A 61 8.65 0.98 7.61
C GLY A 61 9.95 1.03 6.79
N SER A 62 10.48 2.20 6.45
CA SER A 62 11.58 2.39 5.48
C SER A 62 11.21 1.90 4.07
N ILE A 63 10.07 2.36 3.56
CA ILE A 63 9.67 2.21 2.16
C ILE A 63 9.69 3.59 1.51
N GLU A 64 10.57 3.79 0.53
CA GLU A 64 10.82 5.12 -0.04
C GLU A 64 9.83 5.47 -1.14
N ALA A 65 9.39 4.48 -1.92
CA ALA A 65 8.47 4.71 -3.02
C ALA A 65 7.45 3.59 -3.17
N VAL A 66 6.21 3.98 -3.44
CA VAL A 66 5.15 3.09 -3.89
C VAL A 66 4.41 3.69 -5.07
N ASN A 67 3.96 2.86 -6.00
CA ASN A 67 2.93 3.29 -6.94
C ASN A 67 1.56 3.22 -6.26
N LEU A 68 0.70 4.18 -6.59
CA LEU A 68 -0.71 4.17 -6.22
C LEU A 68 -1.54 4.07 -7.50
N PHE A 69 -2.79 3.61 -7.37
CA PHE A 69 -3.69 3.65 -8.51
C PHE A 69 -3.93 5.11 -8.91
N PRO A 70 -3.77 5.47 -10.19
CA PRO A 70 -3.94 6.85 -10.64
C PRO A 70 -5.35 7.34 -10.31
N PRO A 71 -5.53 8.60 -9.85
CA PRO A 71 -6.85 9.19 -9.75
C PRO A 71 -7.46 9.21 -11.15
N THR A 72 -8.64 8.59 -11.30
CA THR A 72 -9.42 8.67 -12.54
C THR A 72 -9.75 10.15 -12.80
N ILE A 73 -9.36 10.66 -13.97
CA ILE A 73 -9.70 12.00 -14.46
C ILE A 73 -11.12 11.99 -15.03
#